data_AF-A0A137PH16-F1
#
_entry.id   AF-A0A137PH16-F1
#
_cell.length_a   1.000
_cell.length_b   1.000
_cell.length_c   1.000
_cell.angle_alpha   90.00
_cell.angle_beta   90.00
_cell.angle_gamma   90.00
#
_symmetry.space_group_name_H-M   'P 1'
#
loop_
_entity.id
_entity.type
_entity.pdbx_description
1 polymer ?
#
loop_
_entity_poly.entity_id
_entity_poly.type
_entity_poly.pdbx_seq_one_letter_code
_entity_poly.pdbx_strand_id
1 'polypeptide(L)'
;MSQEGVELGVIPCTFVYVYGAALKDSSPSKSYLQCMPFTSPGKLSYVMTIFIPFLYLIPCWIVTVCYFLIGWTANGHLNIVKAGAIMNGDEHLLKSIMNQRIKLCIQLLIVFVIYNVNFMLSYITFILKFAIGYKRTPIVDSLVLIFIYFTIAINSIITITFQPEVNNEFLFLIVLYTRKFRSLIRNIYSR
;
A
#
# COMPACT_ATOMS: atom_id res chain seq x y z
N MET A 1 15.93 -1.58 1.59
CA MET A 1 15.31 -0.32 2.03
C MET A 1 14.63 -0.64 3.35
N SER A 2 15.12 -0.04 4.44
CA SER A 2 14.66 -0.27 5.81
C SER A 2 13.17 0.06 5.95
N GLN A 3 12.48 -0.61 6.87
CA GLN A 3 11.09 -0.33 7.25
C GLN A 3 10.82 1.17 7.55
N GLU A 4 11.87 1.94 7.81
CA GLU A 4 11.86 3.38 8.12
C GLU A 4 11.18 4.25 7.05
N GLY A 5 11.20 3.85 5.77
CA GLY A 5 10.58 4.62 4.69
C GLY A 5 9.04 4.64 4.73
N VAL A 6 8.42 3.59 5.27
CA VAL A 6 6.95 3.48 5.37
C VAL A 6 6.43 4.26 6.58
N GLU A 7 7.18 4.28 7.68
CA GLU A 7 6.81 5.01 8.90
C GLU A 7 6.71 6.51 8.67
N LEU A 8 7.59 7.07 7.83
CA LEU A 8 7.58 8.51 7.51
C LEU A 8 6.30 8.97 6.79
N GLY A 9 5.65 8.08 6.03
CA GLY A 9 4.45 8.41 5.25
C GLY A 9 3.16 8.44 6.07
N VAL A 10 3.11 7.68 7.18
CA VAL A 10 1.89 7.56 8.01
C VAL A 10 1.79 8.68 9.05
N ILE A 11 2.94 9.18 9.51
CA ILE A 11 3.02 10.21 10.56
C ILE A 11 2.22 11.48 10.20
N PRO A 12 2.33 12.08 9.00
CA PRO A 12 1.59 13.31 8.68
C PRO A 12 0.07 13.09 8.70
N CYS A 13 -0.40 11.97 8.13
CA CYS A 13 -1.81 11.64 8.09
C CYS A 13 -2.36 11.40 9.50
N THR A 14 -1.70 10.57 10.30
CA THR A 14 -2.13 10.30 11.68
C THR A 14 -2.11 11.56 12.53
N PHE A 15 -1.07 12.40 12.39
CA PHE A 15 -0.99 13.67 13.09
C PHE A 15 -2.19 14.57 12.80
N VAL A 16 -2.59 14.72 11.54
CA VAL A 16 -3.75 15.54 11.15
C VAL A 16 -5.04 15.03 11.79
N TYR A 17 -5.27 13.71 11.78
CA TYR A 17 -6.48 13.14 12.39
C TYR A 17 -6.48 13.24 13.92
N VAL A 18 -5.35 12.97 14.57
CA VAL A 18 -5.20 13.08 16.02
C VAL A 18 -5.31 14.54 16.47
N TYR A 19 -4.69 15.47 15.74
CA TYR A 19 -4.76 16.90 16.04
C TYR A 19 -6.18 17.45 15.90
N GLY A 20 -6.90 17.07 14.83
CA GLY A 20 -8.31 17.42 14.68
C GLY A 20 -9.19 16.86 15.81
N ALA A 21 -8.93 15.62 16.24
CA ALA A 21 -9.62 15.01 17.37
C ALA A 21 -9.32 15.74 18.70
N ALA A 22 -8.05 16.10 18.95
CA ALA A 22 -7.63 16.84 20.15
C ALA A 22 -8.29 18.22 20.23
N LEU A 23 -8.47 18.90 19.09
CA LEU A 23 -9.19 20.17 18.99
C LEU A 23 -10.72 20.03 19.06
N LYS A 24 -11.25 18.79 19.12
CA LYS A 24 -12.69 18.50 19.02
C LYS A 24 -13.33 19.05 17.73
N ASP A 25 -12.54 19.19 16.67
CA ASP A 25 -12.97 19.64 15.33
C ASP A 25 -13.22 18.46 14.37
N SER A 26 -13.51 17.29 14.95
CA SER A 26 -13.88 16.10 14.20
C SER A 26 -15.39 15.95 14.23
N SER A 27 -16.02 15.96 13.05
CA SER A 27 -17.46 15.68 12.91
C SER A 27 -17.69 14.45 12.04
N PRO A 28 -18.81 13.74 12.22
CA PRO A 28 -19.19 12.69 11.29
C PRO A 28 -19.32 13.26 9.86
N SER A 29 -18.94 12.45 8.88
CA SER A 29 -19.25 12.69 7.48
C SER A 29 -20.77 12.66 7.26
N LYS A 30 -21.25 13.18 6.13
CA LYS A 30 -22.69 13.21 5.82
C LYS A 30 -23.33 11.81 5.74
N SER A 31 -22.52 10.80 5.45
CA SER A 31 -22.87 9.39 5.43
C SER A 31 -22.82 8.73 6.81
N TYR A 32 -22.27 9.41 7.83
CA TYR A 32 -22.02 8.87 9.18
C TYR A 32 -21.11 7.64 9.22
N LEU A 33 -20.40 7.33 8.13
CA LEU A 33 -19.51 6.16 8.03
C LEU A 33 -18.12 6.41 8.60
N GLN A 34 -17.69 7.68 8.63
CA GLN A 34 -16.39 8.06 9.19
C GLN A 34 -16.45 9.45 9.84
N CYS A 35 -15.53 9.70 10.76
CA CYS A 35 -15.31 11.03 11.31
C CYS A 35 -14.19 11.73 10.53
N MET A 36 -14.45 12.95 10.11
CA MET A 36 -13.52 13.76 9.34
C MET A 36 -13.01 14.89 10.24
N PRO A 37 -11.68 15.10 10.34
CA PRO A 37 -11.15 16.25 11.05
C PRO A 37 -11.36 17.52 10.21
N PHE A 38 -11.34 18.68 10.86
CA PHE A 38 -11.38 19.99 10.21
C PHE A 38 -12.66 20.25 9.40
N THR A 39 -13.81 19.94 9.98
CA THR A 39 -15.11 20.15 9.33
C THR A 39 -15.86 21.37 9.83
N SER A 40 -15.52 21.92 11.00
CA SER A 40 -16.16 23.13 11.51
C SER A 40 -15.82 24.35 10.64
N PRO A 41 -16.73 25.34 10.60
CA PRO A 41 -16.43 26.60 9.92
C PRO A 41 -15.34 27.36 10.68
N GLY A 42 -14.11 27.36 10.14
CA GLY A 42 -12.96 28.04 10.74
C GLY A 42 -11.84 28.27 9.73
N LYS A 43 -10.99 29.28 10.00
CA LYS A 43 -9.81 29.58 9.15
C LYS A 43 -8.85 28.39 9.09
N LEU A 44 -8.61 27.74 10.22
CA LEU A 44 -7.77 26.55 10.30
C LEU A 44 -8.36 25.41 9.45
N SER A 45 -9.65 25.15 9.59
CA SER A 45 -10.33 24.05 8.91
C SER A 45 -10.37 24.25 7.39
N TYR A 46 -10.49 25.51 6.93
CA TYR A 46 -10.34 25.88 5.52
C TYR A 46 -8.94 25.56 4.99
N VAL A 47 -7.90 26.00 5.70
CA VAL A 47 -6.50 25.73 5.33
C VAL A 47 -6.22 24.22 5.30
N MET A 48 -6.63 23.50 6.34
CA MET A 48 -6.43 22.05 6.43
C MET A 48 -7.17 21.29 5.33
N THR A 49 -8.37 21.71 4.94
CA THR A 49 -9.12 21.11 3.83
C THR A 49 -8.35 21.19 2.50
N ILE A 50 -7.55 22.24 2.29
CA ILE A 50 -6.69 22.39 1.12
C ILE A 50 -5.47 21.46 1.23
N PHE A 51 -4.85 21.34 2.41
CA PHE A 51 -3.64 20.55 2.61
C PHE A 51 -3.88 19.03 2.60
N ILE A 52 -4.98 18.55 3.19
CA ILE A 52 -5.32 17.13 3.30
C ILE A 52 -5.18 16.35 1.98
N PRO A 53 -5.74 16.77 0.82
CA PRO A 53 -5.56 16.03 -0.42
C PRO A 53 -4.10 15.88 -0.84
N PHE A 54 -3.23 16.88 -0.58
CA PHE A 54 -1.80 16.78 -0.88
C PHE A 54 -1.07 15.80 0.04
N LEU A 55 -1.52 15.65 1.29
CA LEU A 55 -1.00 14.63 2.22
C LEU A 55 -1.27 13.21 1.75
N TYR A 56 -2.31 12.99 0.93
CA TYR A 56 -2.53 11.69 0.26
C TYR A 56 -1.78 11.62 -1.07
N LEU A 57 -1.88 12.66 -1.90
CA LEU A 57 -1.33 12.67 -3.25
C LEU A 57 0.20 12.51 -3.27
N ILE A 58 0.92 13.30 -2.46
CA ILE A 58 2.39 13.35 -2.49
C ILE A 58 3.00 11.99 -2.10
N PRO A 59 2.62 11.36 -0.96
CA PRO A 59 3.14 10.04 -0.63
C PRO A 59 2.83 8.97 -1.68
N CYS A 60 1.65 9.00 -2.31
CA CYS A 60 1.31 8.03 -3.35
C CYS A 60 2.27 8.10 -4.55
N TRP A 61 2.60 9.31 -5.00
CA TRP A 61 3.56 9.52 -6.08
C TRP A 61 5.00 9.20 -5.66
N ILE A 62 5.42 9.61 -4.46
CA ILE A 62 6.75 9.28 -3.94
C ILE A 62 6.95 7.76 -3.89
N VAL A 63 5.99 7.03 -3.31
CA VAL A 63 6.04 5.56 -3.23
C VAL A 63 6.13 4.95 -4.63
N THR A 64 5.32 5.43 -5.57
CA THR A 64 5.34 4.94 -6.96
C THR A 64 6.71 5.13 -7.61
N VAL A 65 7.30 6.32 -7.47
CA VAL A 65 8.64 6.61 -8.01
C VAL A 65 9.70 5.72 -7.34
N CYS A 66 9.66 5.58 -6.01
CA CYS A 66 10.59 4.72 -5.28
C CYS A 66 10.54 3.26 -5.77
N TYR A 67 9.33 2.68 -5.88
CA TYR A 67 9.18 1.32 -6.39
C TYR A 67 9.62 1.18 -7.84
N PHE A 68 9.36 2.18 -8.68
CA PHE A 68 9.82 2.17 -10.07
C PHE A 68 11.36 2.20 -10.16
N LEU A 69 12.04 3.01 -9.34
CA LEU A 69 13.51 3.03 -9.26
C LEU A 69 14.10 1.69 -8.78
N ILE A 70 13.47 1.05 -7.80
CA ILE A 70 13.84 -0.30 -7.35
C ILE A 70 13.67 -1.30 -8.49
N GLY A 71 12.53 -1.25 -9.18
CA GLY A 71 12.23 -2.08 -10.34
C GLY A 71 13.24 -1.90 -11.47
N TRP A 72 13.62 -0.66 -11.76
CA TRP A 72 14.65 -0.33 -12.74
C TRP A 72 16.00 -0.97 -12.37
N THR A 73 16.42 -0.81 -11.12
CA THR A 73 17.68 -1.36 -10.60
C THR A 73 17.68 -2.89 -10.67
N ALA A 74 16.59 -3.53 -10.20
CA ALA A 74 16.44 -4.99 -10.27
C ALA A 74 16.46 -5.52 -11.70
N ASN A 75 15.81 -4.82 -12.64
CA ASN A 75 15.86 -5.17 -14.06
C ASN A 75 17.28 -5.03 -14.65
N GLY A 76 18.05 -4.04 -14.19
CA GLY A 76 19.47 -3.89 -14.51
C GLY A 76 20.29 -5.13 -14.09
N HIS A 77 20.11 -5.61 -12.86
CA HIS A 77 20.76 -6.84 -12.41
C HIS A 77 20.33 -8.08 -13.22
N LEU A 78 19.04 -8.20 -13.56
CA LEU A 78 18.56 -9.30 -14.41
C LEU A 78 19.15 -9.26 -15.83
N ASN A 79 19.50 -8.09 -16.36
CA ASN A 79 20.21 -7.97 -17.66
C ASN A 79 21.64 -8.51 -17.56
N ILE A 80 22.35 -8.21 -16.47
CA ILE A 80 23.73 -8.69 -16.24
C ILE A 80 23.74 -10.22 -16.12
N VAL A 81 22.84 -10.79 -15.31
CA VAL A 81 22.73 -12.25 -15.13
C VAL A 81 22.34 -12.94 -16.44
N LYS A 82 21.47 -12.30 -17.25
CA LYS A 82 21.10 -12.81 -18.58
C LYS A 82 22.32 -12.91 -19.50
N ALA A 83 23.18 -11.89 -19.53
CA ALA A 83 24.38 -11.92 -20.34
C ALA A 83 25.32 -13.08 -19.94
N GLY A 84 25.51 -13.29 -18.64
CA GLY A 84 26.27 -14.43 -18.12
C GLY A 84 25.67 -15.80 -18.49
N ALA A 85 24.34 -15.94 -18.40
CA ALA A 85 23.64 -17.18 -18.78
C ALA A 85 23.82 -17.52 -20.27
N ILE A 86 23.79 -16.51 -21.15
CA ILE A 86 24.00 -16.68 -22.59
C ILE A 86 25.43 -17.15 -22.87
N MET A 87 26.43 -16.57 -22.20
CA MET A 87 27.83 -16.98 -22.36
C MET A 87 28.08 -18.42 -21.91
N ASN A 88 27.34 -18.89 -20.91
CA ASN A 88 27.47 -20.24 -20.35
C ASN A 88 26.55 -21.29 -21.02
N GLY A 89 25.67 -20.89 -21.93
CA GLY A 89 24.71 -21.80 -22.58
C GLY A 89 23.64 -22.38 -21.64
N ASP A 90 23.32 -21.72 -20.53
CA ASP A 90 22.35 -22.22 -19.55
C ASP A 90 20.92 -21.78 -19.91
N GLU A 91 20.22 -22.62 -20.67
CA GLU A 91 18.83 -22.36 -21.08
C GLU A 91 17.84 -22.34 -19.90
N HIS A 92 18.10 -23.13 -18.85
CA HIS A 92 17.23 -23.19 -17.68
C HIS A 92 17.27 -21.88 -16.90
N LEU A 93 18.46 -21.33 -16.70
CA LEU A 93 18.65 -20.02 -16.08
C LEU A 93 17.98 -18.92 -16.90
N LEU A 94 18.06 -18.97 -18.23
CA LEU A 94 17.43 -17.99 -19.11
C LEU A 94 15.89 -17.97 -18.96
N LYS A 95 15.26 -19.15 -18.87
CA LYS A 95 13.82 -19.29 -18.61
C LYS A 95 13.43 -18.75 -17.23
N SER A 96 14.24 -19.01 -16.21
CA SER A 96 14.03 -18.48 -14.86
C SER A 96 14.07 -16.94 -14.84
N ILE A 97 15.03 -16.33 -15.55
CA ILE A 97 15.16 -14.87 -15.66
C ILE A 97 13.93 -14.25 -16.33
N MET A 98 13.40 -14.87 -17.39
CA MET A 98 12.18 -14.37 -18.04
C MET A 98 10.99 -14.36 -17.07
N ASN A 99 10.82 -15.43 -16.28
CA ASN A 99 9.77 -15.51 -15.27
C ASN A 99 9.95 -14.45 -14.17
N GLN A 100 11.19 -14.18 -13.74
CA GLN A 100 11.49 -13.14 -12.76
C GLN A 100 11.14 -11.74 -13.29
N ARG A 101 11.39 -11.45 -14.57
CA ARG A 101 11.00 -10.16 -15.18
C ARG A 101 9.49 -9.97 -15.20
N ILE A 102 8.73 -11.00 -15.56
CA ILE A 102 7.26 -10.94 -15.57
C ILE A 102 6.75 -10.69 -14.16
N LYS A 103 7.28 -11.41 -13.15
CA LYS A 103 6.92 -11.19 -11.74
C LYS A 103 7.19 -9.75 -11.31
N LEU A 104 8.37 -9.22 -11.62
CA LEU A 104 8.73 -7.84 -11.30
C LEU A 104 7.77 -6.82 -11.95
N CYS A 105 7.43 -7.02 -13.22
CA CYS A 105 6.48 -6.16 -13.94
C CYS A 105 5.09 -6.18 -13.29
N ILE A 106 4.56 -7.38 -12.99
CA ILE A 106 3.28 -7.55 -12.30
C ILE A 106 3.30 -6.86 -10.94
N GLN A 107 4.39 -7.01 -10.17
CA GLN A 107 4.52 -6.38 -8.85
C GLN A 107 4.50 -4.85 -8.95
N LEU A 108 5.25 -4.26 -9.88
CA LEU A 108 5.24 -2.80 -10.10
C LEU A 108 3.86 -2.29 -10.52
N LEU A 109 3.16 -3.03 -11.38
CA LEU A 109 1.79 -2.70 -11.78
C LEU A 109 0.83 -2.73 -10.58
N ILE A 110 0.94 -3.75 -9.73
CA ILE A 110 0.12 -3.89 -8.52
C ILE A 110 0.36 -2.70 -7.58
N VAL A 111 1.62 -2.35 -7.32
CA VAL A 111 1.98 -1.17 -6.51
C VAL A 111 1.35 0.10 -7.11
N PHE A 112 1.49 0.32 -8.42
CA PHE A 112 0.92 1.48 -9.08
C PHE A 112 -0.59 1.58 -8.89
N VAL A 113 -1.32 0.48 -9.10
CA VAL A 113 -2.78 0.42 -8.93
C VAL A 113 -3.16 0.70 -7.47
N ILE A 114 -2.49 0.06 -6.52
CA ILE A 114 -2.84 0.16 -5.09
C ILE A 114 -2.56 1.54 -4.51
N TYR A 115 -1.47 2.20 -4.92
CA TYR A 115 -1.15 3.51 -4.37
C TYR A 115 -1.79 4.64 -5.16
N ASN A 116 -1.93 4.54 -6.49
CA ASN A 116 -2.53 5.63 -7.27
C ASN A 116 -4.04 5.45 -7.39
N VAL A 117 -4.51 4.30 -7.91
CA VAL A 117 -5.93 4.12 -8.24
C VAL A 117 -6.81 4.06 -6.99
N ASN A 118 -6.41 3.32 -5.95
CA ASN A 118 -7.21 3.20 -4.73
C ASN A 118 -7.33 4.53 -3.97
N PHE A 119 -6.24 5.31 -3.88
CA PHE A 119 -6.26 6.61 -3.20
C PHE A 119 -6.80 7.74 -4.08
N MET A 120 -6.86 7.55 -5.41
CA MET A 120 -7.38 8.54 -6.36
C MET A 120 -8.77 9.01 -6.00
N LEU A 121 -9.66 8.07 -5.67
CA LEU A 121 -11.03 8.40 -5.29
C LEU A 121 -11.08 9.31 -4.05
N SER A 122 -10.17 9.10 -3.09
CA SER A 122 -10.10 9.89 -1.87
C SER A 122 -9.70 11.33 -2.17
N TYR A 123 -8.51 11.57 -2.74
CA TYR A 123 -8.01 12.94 -2.94
C TYR A 123 -8.80 13.70 -4.00
N ILE A 124 -9.31 13.06 -5.06
CA ILE A 124 -10.17 13.74 -6.05
C ILE A 124 -11.45 14.26 -5.40
N THR A 125 -12.11 13.44 -4.58
CA THR A 125 -13.36 13.88 -3.94
C THR A 125 -13.12 14.98 -2.89
N PHE A 126 -11.94 15.02 -2.25
CA PHE A 126 -11.54 16.17 -1.43
C PHE A 126 -11.35 17.44 -2.27
N ILE A 127 -10.66 17.35 -3.40
CA ILE A 127 -10.46 18.47 -4.33
C ILE A 127 -11.82 18.97 -4.86
N LEU A 128 -12.71 18.08 -5.27
CA LEU A 128 -14.06 18.43 -5.73
C LEU A 128 -14.90 19.07 -4.61
N LYS A 129 -14.79 18.59 -3.37
CA LYS A 129 -15.46 19.20 -2.22
C LYS A 129 -15.02 20.66 -2.05
N PHE A 130 -13.73 20.94 -2.23
CA PHE A 130 -13.19 22.29 -2.16
C PHE A 130 -13.57 23.15 -3.37
N ALA A 131 -13.42 22.64 -4.59
CA ALA A 131 -13.59 23.41 -5.82
C ALA A 131 -15.05 23.77 -6.13
N ILE A 132 -15.98 22.84 -5.93
CA ILE A 132 -17.40 23.00 -6.32
C ILE A 132 -18.39 22.66 -5.20
N GLY A 133 -17.92 22.44 -3.96
CA GLY A 133 -18.79 22.06 -2.85
C GLY A 133 -19.37 20.64 -2.98
N TYR A 134 -18.70 19.74 -3.73
CA TYR A 134 -19.16 18.37 -3.94
C TYR A 134 -19.45 17.66 -2.61
N LYS A 135 -20.64 17.05 -2.52
CA LYS A 135 -21.07 16.27 -1.35
C LYS A 135 -20.88 14.79 -1.68
N ARG A 136 -19.90 14.16 -1.05
CA ARG A 136 -19.63 12.72 -1.20
C ARG A 136 -20.86 11.91 -0.80
N THR A 137 -21.30 11.00 -1.67
CA THR A 137 -22.42 10.09 -1.39
C THR A 137 -21.98 8.97 -0.45
N PRO A 138 -22.90 8.32 0.29
CA PRO A 138 -22.55 7.19 1.15
C PRO A 138 -21.84 6.05 0.43
N ILE A 139 -22.21 5.76 -0.83
CA ILE A 139 -21.58 4.72 -1.64
C ILE A 139 -20.11 5.05 -1.91
N VAL A 140 -19.82 6.29 -2.32
CA VAL A 140 -18.44 6.73 -2.59
C VAL A 140 -17.62 6.71 -1.31
N ASP A 141 -18.23 7.08 -0.18
CA ASP A 141 -17.55 7.07 1.12
C ASP A 141 -17.18 5.66 1.58
N SER A 142 -18.09 4.69 1.42
CA SER A 142 -17.80 3.26 1.66
C SER A 142 -16.68 2.76 0.76
N LEU A 143 -16.68 3.11 -0.53
CA LEU A 143 -15.64 2.69 -1.47
C LEU A 143 -14.27 3.25 -1.08
N VAL A 144 -14.20 4.52 -0.69
CA VAL A 144 -12.96 5.12 -0.19
C VAL A 144 -12.43 4.37 1.03
N LEU A 145 -13.28 4.06 2.01
CA LEU A 145 -12.86 3.29 3.19
C LEU A 145 -12.38 1.89 2.83
N ILE A 146 -13.14 1.16 1.99
CA ILE A 146 -12.75 -0.18 1.53
C ILE A 146 -11.40 -0.14 0.83
N PHE A 147 -11.18 0.82 -0.07
CA PHE A 147 -9.92 0.97 -0.78
C PHE A 147 -8.74 1.31 0.14
N ILE A 148 -8.95 2.15 1.16
CA ILE A 148 -7.90 2.46 2.15
C ILE A 148 -7.52 1.19 2.92
N TYR A 149 -8.50 0.47 3.48
CA TYR A 149 -8.21 -0.75 4.25
C TYR A 149 -7.63 -1.87 3.39
N PHE A 150 -8.10 -2.00 2.15
CA PHE A 150 -7.57 -2.94 1.19
C PHE A 150 -6.11 -2.64 0.85
N THR A 151 -5.75 -1.38 0.64
CA THR A 151 -4.35 -0.99 0.43
C THR A 151 -3.48 -1.32 1.65
N ILE A 152 -3.94 -1.03 2.87
CA ILE A 152 -3.21 -1.38 4.09
C ILE A 152 -2.97 -2.89 4.18
N ALA A 153 -3.98 -3.71 3.88
CA ALA A 153 -3.86 -5.17 3.90
C ALA A 153 -2.87 -5.69 2.86
N ILE A 154 -2.88 -5.14 1.64
CA ILE A 154 -1.99 -5.61 0.57
C ILE A 154 -0.54 -5.14 0.76
N ASN A 155 -0.29 -4.01 1.43
CA ASN A 155 1.08 -3.53 1.66
C ASN A 155 1.97 -4.58 2.33
N SER A 156 1.43 -5.36 3.27
CA SER A 156 2.14 -6.48 3.90
C SER A 156 2.47 -7.58 2.90
N ILE A 157 1.53 -7.92 2.01
CA ILE A 157 1.73 -8.93 0.96
C ILE A 157 2.81 -8.47 -0.02
N ILE A 158 2.72 -7.23 -0.48
CA ILE A 158 3.72 -6.60 -1.36
C ILE A 158 5.10 -6.71 -0.73
N THR A 159 5.24 -6.28 0.53
CA THR A 159 6.53 -6.31 1.25
C THR A 159 7.12 -7.71 1.29
N ILE A 160 6.33 -8.71 1.68
CA ILE A 160 6.78 -10.12 1.72
C ILE A 160 7.20 -10.58 0.31
N THR A 161 6.48 -10.20 -0.74
CA THR A 161 6.83 -10.63 -2.10
C THR A 161 8.05 -9.91 -2.69
N PHE A 162 8.38 -8.71 -2.22
CA PHE A 162 9.52 -7.92 -2.70
C PHE A 162 10.82 -8.21 -1.96
N GLN A 163 10.75 -8.69 -0.72
CA GLN A 163 11.92 -8.97 0.11
C GLN A 163 12.14 -10.50 0.19
N PRO A 164 13.07 -11.07 -0.60
CA PRO A 164 13.26 -12.52 -0.64
C PRO A 164 13.66 -13.11 0.72
N GLU A 165 14.37 -12.34 1.56
CA GLU A 165 14.72 -12.74 2.93
C GLU A 165 13.45 -12.93 3.77
N VAL A 166 12.57 -11.93 3.77
CA VAL A 166 11.29 -11.97 4.51
C VAL A 166 10.36 -13.05 3.94
N ASN A 167 10.35 -13.24 2.62
CA ASN A 167 9.58 -14.31 2.00
C ASN A 167 10.01 -15.70 2.50
N ASN A 168 11.32 -15.93 2.62
CA ASN A 168 11.85 -17.21 3.11
C ASN A 168 11.51 -17.44 4.58
N GLU A 169 11.64 -16.40 5.42
CA GLU A 169 11.22 -16.45 6.82
C GLU A 169 9.71 -16.73 6.96
N PHE A 170 8.88 -16.06 6.15
CA PHE A 170 7.45 -16.25 6.15
C PHE A 170 7.04 -17.67 5.72
N LEU A 171 7.68 -18.21 4.66
CA LEU A 171 7.48 -19.60 4.24
C LEU A 171 7.87 -20.58 5.34
N PHE A 172 8.97 -20.34 6.04
CA PHE A 172 9.39 -21.15 7.18
C PHE A 172 8.34 -21.13 8.31
N LEU A 173 7.82 -19.94 8.65
CA LEU A 173 6.74 -19.80 9.64
C LEU A 173 5.47 -20.55 9.22
N ILE A 174 5.07 -20.46 7.94
CA ILE A 174 3.92 -21.21 7.41
C ILE A 174 4.13 -22.72 7.57
N VAL A 175 5.32 -23.24 7.26
CA VAL A 175 5.62 -24.66 7.41
C VAL A 175 5.54 -25.09 8.87
N LEU A 176 6.11 -24.30 9.80
CA LEU A 176 6.01 -24.56 11.23
C LEU A 176 4.55 -24.57 11.72
N TYR A 177 3.77 -23.58 11.30
CA TYR A 177 2.37 -23.46 11.67
C TYR A 177 1.54 -24.62 11.13
N THR A 178 1.75 -24.99 9.87
CA THR A 178 1.09 -26.14 9.22
C THR A 178 1.41 -27.45 9.94
N ARG A 179 2.66 -27.64 10.37
CA ARG A 179 3.06 -28.82 11.16
C ARG A 179 2.35 -28.85 12.52
N LYS A 180 2.31 -27.74 13.26
CA LYS A 180 1.60 -27.64 14.54
C LYS A 180 0.11 -27.90 14.38
N PHE A 181 -0.52 -27.31 13.37
CA PHE A 181 -1.94 -27.49 13.08
C PHE A 181 -2.28 -28.95 12.72
N ARG A 182 -1.48 -29.59 11.86
CA ARG A 182 -1.64 -31.04 11.57
C ARG A 182 -1.42 -31.93 12.78
N SER A 183 -0.53 -31.54 13.70
CA SER A 183 -0.35 -32.27 14.96
C SER A 183 -1.55 -32.12 15.88
N LEU A 184 -2.12 -30.91 15.99
CA LEU A 184 -3.33 -30.64 16.76
C LEU A 184 -4.51 -31.46 16.24
N ILE A 185 -4.75 -31.46 14.92
CA ILE A 185 -5.82 -32.27 14.31
C ILE A 185 -5.64 -33.76 14.61
N ARG A 186 -4.41 -34.29 14.45
CA ARG A 186 -4.13 -35.70 14.76
C ARG A 186 -4.39 -36.04 16.23
N ASN A 187 -4.01 -35.17 17.16
CA ASN A 187 -4.25 -35.39 18.58
C ASN A 187 -5.75 -35.36 18.95
N ILE A 188 -6.55 -34.57 18.23
CA ILE A 188 -8.01 -34.53 18.42
C ILE A 188 -8.69 -35.81 17.90
N TYR A 189 -8.28 -36.30 16.72
CA TYR A 189 -8.88 -37.50 16.10
C TYR A 189 -8.33 -38.84 16.63
N SER A 190 -7.23 -38.82 17.40
CA SER A 190 -6.63 -40.01 18.03
C SER A 190 -7.21 -40.31 19.42
N ARG A 191 -8.21 -39.56 19.87
CA ARG A 191 -9.05 -39.85 21.04
C ARG A 191 -10.42 -40.29 20.58
#